data_AF-A0A1N7FS13-F1
#
_entry.id   AF-A0A1N7FS13-F1
#
_cell.length_a   1.000
_cell.length_b   1.000
_cell.length_c   1.000
_cell.angle_alpha   90.00
_cell.angle_beta   90.00
_cell.angle_gamma   90.00
#
_symmetry.space_group_name_H-M   'P 1'
#
loop_
_entity.id
_entity.type
_entity.pdbx_description
1 polymer ?
#
loop_
_entity_poly.entity_id
_entity_poly.type
_entity_poly.pdbx_seq_one_letter_code
_entity_poly.pdbx_strand_id
1 'polypeptide(L)'
;MTDKDLAERIRRARGRDQTPGRIGKHAVLIDTVRLPAGVVTTVHRVLDGQVTVLRASADSFRDDIAEVLLDVPPVAAGSIQPTSVSLPGVRLDHALVLGPGVGSNRDPELNERTVTVVAVHHGEILAGEAEKDFHRAISSRGTGLGHHLNDWNRHPVLRADARLLDDWPGGVMRPSRKPYPWHAERILSRVVSNGPADVRFEIRSTGGHNLVLQRQWDRAVGTLTFPDGASTPVDQPRHDLWASLSPIFLGEDASTLVTVTAGMPEADVLEMRYQTHDRGWASLPVMEGLDSCVARLDGQILRTPGNWAVFTSRSDAAIQAKCTDDGHLWLETPDPAAKRSQGRLVTVEEAATLLHILAREDRSAMADLPGVKTVPWD
;
A
#
# COMPACT_ATOMS: atom_id res chain seq x y z
N MET A 1 14.03 34.90 -27.02
CA MET A 1 12.60 35.10 -26.74
C MET A 1 12.50 35.82 -25.42
N THR A 2 11.82 36.97 -25.37
CA THR A 2 11.65 37.75 -24.14
C THR A 2 10.58 37.13 -23.24
N ASP A 3 10.54 37.51 -21.96
CA ASP A 3 9.48 37.07 -21.05
C ASP A 3 8.08 37.49 -21.54
N LYS A 4 7.99 38.64 -22.20
CA LYS A 4 6.76 39.12 -22.83
C LYS A 4 6.31 38.20 -23.98
N ASP A 5 7.25 37.74 -24.80
CA ASP A 5 6.96 36.80 -25.89
C ASP A 5 6.50 35.44 -25.35
N LEU A 6 7.13 34.96 -24.28
CA LEU A 6 6.73 33.72 -23.59
C LEU A 6 5.33 33.83 -22.98
N ALA A 7 5.03 34.93 -22.29
CA ALA A 7 3.70 35.19 -21.73
C ALA A 7 2.61 35.20 -22.81
N GLU A 8 2.87 35.86 -23.93
CA GLU A 8 1.94 35.89 -25.07
C GLU A 8 1.78 34.51 -25.72
N ARG A 9 2.86 33.74 -25.81
CA ARG A 9 2.83 32.36 -26.32
C ARG A 9 2.02 31.44 -25.41
N ILE A 10 2.11 31.58 -24.09
CA ILE A 10 1.29 30.83 -23.13
C ILE A 10 -0.20 31.14 -23.34
N ARG A 11 -0.58 32.40 -23.55
CA ARG A 11 -1.97 32.79 -23.88
C ARG A 11 -2.47 32.12 -25.15
N ARG A 12 -1.68 32.20 -26.24
CA ARG A 12 -2.03 31.59 -27.53
C ARG A 12 -2.15 30.08 -27.47
N ALA A 13 -1.18 29.41 -26.83
CA ALA A 13 -1.14 27.95 -26.77
C ALA A 13 -2.33 27.36 -25.99
N ARG A 14 -2.85 28.09 -25.00
CA ARG A 14 -3.97 27.65 -24.16
C ARG A 14 -5.33 28.01 -24.74
N GLY A 15 -5.40 29.02 -25.61
CA GLY A 15 -6.65 29.45 -26.25
C GLY A 15 -7.71 29.92 -25.25
N ARG A 16 -7.28 30.46 -24.10
CA ARG A 16 -8.13 30.88 -22.97
C ARG A 16 -7.61 32.18 -22.38
N ASP A 17 -8.54 32.97 -21.84
CA ASP A 17 -8.23 34.21 -21.13
C ASP A 17 -7.52 33.88 -19.81
N GLN A 18 -6.23 34.17 -19.78
CA GLN A 18 -5.42 34.13 -18.56
C GLN A 18 -5.43 35.50 -17.93
N THR A 19 -5.76 35.57 -16.65
CA THR A 19 -5.78 36.83 -15.90
C THR A 19 -4.38 37.15 -15.39
N PRO A 20 -3.77 38.29 -15.78
CA PRO A 20 -2.56 38.77 -15.13
C PRO A 20 -2.85 39.05 -13.65
N GLY A 21 -1.95 38.61 -12.77
CA GLY A 21 -2.12 38.75 -11.33
C GLY A 21 -0.78 38.89 -10.61
N ARG A 22 -0.86 38.90 -9.29
CA ARG A 22 0.32 38.97 -8.41
C ARG A 22 0.11 38.01 -7.24
N ILE A 23 1.12 37.18 -6.99
CA ILE A 23 1.20 36.29 -5.82
C ILE A 23 2.46 36.69 -5.06
N GLY A 24 2.29 37.37 -3.93
CA GLY A 24 3.40 37.95 -3.18
C GLY A 24 4.24 38.91 -4.03
N LYS A 25 5.53 38.60 -4.18
CA LYS A 25 6.47 39.35 -5.06
C LYS A 25 6.41 38.97 -6.54
N HIS A 26 5.68 37.91 -6.91
CA HIS A 26 5.71 37.33 -8.26
C HIS A 26 4.59 37.87 -9.14
N ALA A 27 4.96 38.41 -10.31
CA ALA A 27 4.00 38.66 -11.39
C ALA A 27 3.68 37.33 -12.09
N VAL A 28 2.38 37.04 -12.25
CA VAL A 28 1.91 35.73 -12.73
C VAL A 28 0.77 35.87 -13.74
N LEU A 29 0.54 34.81 -14.51
CA LEU A 29 -0.69 34.59 -15.27
C LEU A 29 -1.46 33.45 -14.62
N ILE A 30 -2.75 33.64 -14.36
CA ILE A 30 -3.60 32.65 -13.69
C ILE A 30 -4.71 32.20 -14.66
N ASP A 31 -4.90 30.89 -14.78
CA ASP A 31 -6.01 30.25 -15.50
C ASP A 31 -6.75 29.30 -14.54
N THR A 32 -8.07 29.27 -14.61
CA THR A 32 -8.91 28.36 -13.83
C THR A 32 -9.80 27.57 -14.78
N VAL A 33 -9.65 26.24 -14.74
CA VAL A 33 -10.27 25.32 -15.71
C VAL A 33 -11.15 24.32 -14.98
N ARG A 34 -12.39 24.18 -15.44
CA ARG A 34 -13.26 23.06 -15.02
C ARG A 34 -12.96 21.82 -15.86
N LEU A 35 -12.48 20.77 -15.21
CA LEU A 35 -12.26 19.42 -15.75
C LEU A 35 -13.33 18.46 -15.21
N PRO A 36 -13.51 17.26 -15.79
CA PRO A 36 -14.40 16.24 -15.23
C PRO A 36 -14.07 15.88 -13.78
N ALA A 37 -12.80 15.97 -13.40
CA ALA A 37 -12.31 15.66 -12.06
C ALA A 37 -12.41 16.84 -11.07
N GLY A 38 -12.89 18.02 -11.49
CA GLY A 38 -12.99 19.21 -10.66
C GLY A 38 -12.39 20.45 -11.31
N VAL A 39 -12.39 21.56 -10.56
CA VAL A 39 -11.80 22.83 -11.02
C VAL A 39 -10.32 22.86 -10.64
N VAL A 40 -9.46 23.27 -11.58
CA VAL A 40 -8.01 23.36 -11.40
C VAL A 40 -7.55 24.79 -11.73
N THR A 41 -6.86 25.41 -10.79
CA THR A 41 -6.16 26.69 -10.98
C THR A 41 -4.72 26.42 -11.37
N THR A 42 -4.27 27.03 -12.47
CA THR A 42 -2.90 26.96 -12.97
C THR A 42 -2.27 28.35 -12.87
N VAL A 43 -1.11 28.42 -12.23
CA VAL A 43 -0.31 29.66 -12.12
C VAL A 43 0.91 29.52 -13.01
N HIS A 44 1.15 30.52 -13.84
CA HIS A 44 2.34 30.63 -14.68
C HIS A 44 3.17 31.83 -14.22
N ARG A 45 4.43 31.60 -13.86
CA ARG A 45 5.43 32.66 -13.68
C ARG A 45 6.40 32.59 -14.84
N VAL A 46 6.62 33.72 -15.50
CA VAL A 46 7.65 33.85 -16.53
C VAL A 46 8.75 34.73 -15.97
N LEU A 47 9.96 34.20 -15.90
CA LEU A 47 11.14 34.94 -15.44
C LEU A 47 12.38 34.41 -16.15
N ASP A 48 13.22 35.32 -16.65
CA ASP A 48 14.53 35.02 -17.24
C ASP A 48 14.46 33.96 -18.36
N GLY A 49 13.40 34.01 -19.18
CA GLY A 49 13.20 33.09 -20.29
C GLY A 49 12.75 31.68 -19.89
N GLN A 50 12.38 31.47 -18.62
CA GLN A 50 11.85 30.23 -18.06
C GLN A 50 10.39 30.41 -17.61
N VAL A 51 9.61 29.33 -17.72
CA VAL A 51 8.21 29.29 -17.27
C VAL A 51 8.10 28.32 -16.11
N THR A 52 7.71 28.81 -14.94
CA THR A 52 7.34 27.99 -13.78
C THR A 52 5.83 27.81 -13.75
N VAL A 53 5.38 26.56 -13.64
CA VAL A 53 3.96 26.21 -13.57
C VAL A 53 3.62 25.59 -12.23
N LEU A 54 2.61 26.13 -11.57
CA LEU A 54 1.93 25.52 -10.43
C LEU A 54 0.54 25.06 -10.84
N ARG A 55 0.05 24.00 -10.22
CA ARG A 55 -1.34 23.55 -10.35
C ARG A 55 -1.92 23.24 -8.98
N ALA A 56 -3.13 23.73 -8.74
CA ALA A 56 -3.91 23.47 -7.55
C ALA A 56 -5.34 23.09 -7.94
N SER A 57 -6.00 22.22 -7.18
CA SER A 57 -7.46 22.12 -7.19
C SER A 57 -8.03 23.43 -6.65
N ALA A 58 -9.22 23.83 -7.11
CA ALA A 58 -9.82 25.09 -6.69
C ALA A 58 -9.97 25.20 -5.16
N ASP A 59 -10.27 24.10 -4.49
CA ASP A 59 -10.49 24.07 -3.04
C ASP A 59 -9.17 24.04 -2.24
N SER A 60 -8.02 23.88 -2.89
CA SER A 60 -6.70 23.87 -2.24
C SER A 60 -5.80 25.05 -2.62
N PHE A 61 -6.17 25.82 -3.64
CA PHE A 61 -5.40 26.99 -4.05
C PHE A 61 -5.34 28.04 -2.94
N ARG A 62 -4.12 28.43 -2.56
CA ARG A 62 -3.86 29.52 -1.61
C ARG A 62 -2.64 30.32 -2.06
N ASP A 63 -2.73 31.65 -1.96
CA ASP A 63 -1.67 32.55 -2.41
C ASP A 63 -0.37 32.37 -1.61
N ASP A 64 -0.45 32.08 -0.31
CA ASP A 64 0.72 31.87 0.55
C ASP A 64 1.49 30.59 0.19
N ILE A 65 0.79 29.49 -0.10
CA ILE A 65 1.39 28.26 -0.61
C ILE A 65 2.02 28.52 -1.99
N ALA A 66 1.27 29.17 -2.89
CA ALA A 66 1.75 29.48 -4.23
C ALA A 66 3.01 30.36 -4.21
N GLU A 67 3.08 31.37 -3.34
CA GLU A 67 4.25 32.23 -3.19
C GLU A 67 5.51 31.41 -2.82
N VAL A 68 5.40 30.53 -1.83
CA VAL A 68 6.52 29.69 -1.39
C VAL A 68 6.93 28.69 -2.47
N LEU A 69 5.98 28.10 -3.20
CA LEU A 69 6.30 27.20 -4.31
C LEU A 69 6.96 27.94 -5.49
N LEU A 70 6.61 29.20 -5.74
CA LEU A 70 7.26 30.02 -6.77
C LEU A 70 8.68 30.46 -6.41
N ASP A 71 9.04 30.43 -5.12
CA ASP A 71 10.38 30.73 -4.63
C ASP A 71 11.36 29.55 -4.73
N VAL A 72 10.87 28.35 -5.04
CA VAL A 72 11.71 27.15 -5.25
C VAL A 72 12.62 27.36 -6.48
N PRO A 73 13.95 27.22 -6.32
CA PRO A 73 14.87 27.44 -7.43
C PRO A 73 14.72 26.34 -8.48
N PRO A 74 14.93 26.65 -9.77
CA PRO A 74 14.93 25.62 -10.79
C PRO A 74 16.10 24.65 -10.59
N VAL A 75 15.85 23.36 -10.83
CA VAL A 75 16.83 22.28 -10.69
C VAL A 75 17.22 21.74 -12.07
N ALA A 76 18.45 21.24 -12.21
CA ALA A 76 18.89 20.55 -13.43
C ALA A 76 18.01 19.33 -13.73
N ALA A 77 17.70 19.13 -15.02
CA ALA A 77 16.81 18.06 -15.45
C ALA A 77 17.35 16.66 -15.13
N GLY A 78 16.45 15.71 -14.83
CA GLY A 78 16.76 14.28 -14.73
C GLY A 78 17.02 13.75 -13.32
N SER A 79 17.08 14.61 -12.31
CA SER A 79 17.16 14.23 -10.90
C SER A 79 16.14 14.95 -10.05
N ILE A 80 15.57 14.26 -9.06
CA ILE A 80 14.68 14.89 -8.08
C ILE A 80 15.53 15.45 -6.95
N GLN A 81 15.41 16.74 -6.71
CA GLN A 81 15.97 17.41 -5.54
C GLN A 81 14.83 18.10 -4.79
N PRO A 82 14.34 17.50 -3.69
CA PRO A 82 13.32 18.13 -2.88
C PRO A 82 13.87 19.37 -2.19
N THR A 83 13.11 20.45 -2.29
CA THR A 83 13.37 21.70 -1.56
C THR A 83 12.43 21.76 -0.38
N SER A 84 12.98 21.86 0.84
CA SER A 84 12.15 22.02 2.03
C SER A 84 11.41 23.36 1.99
N VAL A 85 10.13 23.32 2.35
CA VAL A 85 9.26 24.48 2.47
C VAL A 85 8.63 24.48 3.85
N SER A 86 8.38 25.66 4.42
CA SER A 86 7.78 25.78 5.74
C SER A 86 6.68 26.83 5.70
N LEU A 87 5.46 26.42 5.99
CA LEU A 87 4.28 27.27 5.96
C LEU A 87 3.47 27.07 7.25
N PRO A 88 3.17 28.14 8.00
CA PRO A 88 2.36 28.04 9.22
C PRO A 88 0.99 27.41 8.93
N GLY A 89 0.64 26.36 9.68
CA GLY A 89 -0.67 25.71 9.59
C GLY A 89 -0.89 24.85 8.34
N VAL A 90 0.15 24.57 7.54
CA VAL A 90 0.09 23.68 6.38
C VAL A 90 1.03 22.50 6.61
N ARG A 91 0.57 21.28 6.31
CA ARG A 91 1.37 20.04 6.45
C ARG A 91 2.40 19.84 5.32
N LEU A 92 2.43 20.75 4.35
CA LEU A 92 3.35 20.71 3.23
C LEU A 92 4.75 21.06 3.71
N ASP A 93 5.71 20.17 3.49
CA ASP A 93 7.08 20.32 3.98
C ASP A 93 8.12 20.31 2.84
N HIS A 94 7.76 19.92 1.61
CA HIS A 94 8.65 19.91 0.46
C HIS A 94 7.99 20.37 -0.85
N ALA A 95 8.84 20.75 -1.80
CA ALA A 95 8.47 21.00 -3.17
C ALA A 95 9.47 20.32 -4.12
N LEU A 96 8.98 19.84 -5.26
CA LEU A 96 9.83 19.34 -6.35
C LEU A 96 9.70 20.19 -7.58
N VAL A 97 10.83 20.47 -8.22
CA VAL A 97 10.86 20.98 -9.59
C VAL A 97 10.98 19.80 -10.54
N LEU A 98 9.97 19.61 -11.38
CA LEU A 98 9.97 18.63 -12.45
C LEU A 98 10.36 19.32 -13.75
N GLY A 99 11.24 18.68 -14.51
CA GLY A 99 11.86 19.27 -15.67
C GLY A 99 10.91 19.49 -16.84
N PRO A 100 11.44 20.00 -17.97
CA PRO A 100 10.74 20.11 -19.25
C PRO A 100 10.03 18.81 -19.66
N GLY A 101 8.83 18.92 -20.23
CA GLY A 101 8.09 17.78 -20.83
C GLY A 101 7.00 17.15 -19.95
N VAL A 102 6.84 17.60 -18.71
CA VAL A 102 5.76 17.17 -17.80
C VAL A 102 4.46 17.97 -18.06
N GLY A 103 4.62 19.18 -18.61
CA GLY A 103 3.52 20.01 -19.09
C GLY A 103 3.02 19.51 -20.44
N SER A 104 1.74 19.15 -20.51
CA SER A 104 1.03 18.75 -21.74
C SER A 104 0.77 19.91 -22.72
N ASN A 105 1.70 20.86 -22.92
CA ASN A 105 1.50 21.86 -23.97
C ASN A 105 1.80 21.24 -25.35
N ARG A 106 1.01 21.64 -26.34
CA ARG A 106 1.23 21.28 -27.76
C ARG A 106 2.40 22.03 -28.40
N ASP A 107 3.10 22.86 -27.62
CA ASP A 107 4.13 23.78 -28.07
C ASP A 107 5.52 23.31 -27.57
N PRO A 108 6.37 22.76 -28.46
CA PRO A 108 7.66 22.17 -28.07
C PRO A 108 8.61 23.18 -27.40
N GLU A 109 8.70 24.40 -27.92
CA GLU A 109 9.63 25.40 -27.39
C GLU A 109 9.18 25.93 -26.02
N LEU A 110 7.86 26.01 -25.80
CA LEU A 110 7.32 26.30 -24.48
C LEU A 110 7.62 25.14 -23.52
N ASN A 111 7.48 23.89 -23.96
CA ASN A 111 7.77 22.72 -23.13
C ASN A 111 9.23 22.67 -22.68
N GLU A 112 10.18 22.95 -23.57
CA GLU A 112 11.62 22.99 -23.28
C GLU A 112 11.98 24.01 -22.19
N ARG A 113 11.16 25.05 -22.02
CA ARG A 113 11.35 26.14 -21.06
C ARG A 113 10.45 26.06 -19.84
N THR A 114 9.55 25.08 -19.80
CA THR A 114 8.56 24.95 -18.73
C THR A 114 9.04 23.96 -17.68
N VAL A 115 9.11 24.40 -16.43
CA VAL A 115 9.23 23.52 -15.27
C VAL A 115 7.91 23.52 -14.50
N THR A 116 7.60 22.39 -13.88
CA THR A 116 6.41 22.26 -13.02
C THR A 116 6.88 22.10 -11.58
N VAL A 117 6.43 22.98 -10.69
CA VAL A 117 6.68 22.82 -9.25
C VAL A 117 5.47 22.14 -8.63
N VAL A 118 5.72 21.02 -7.95
CA VAL A 118 4.70 20.22 -7.29
C VAL A 118 4.90 20.25 -5.78
N ALA A 119 3.78 20.41 -5.06
CA ALA A 119 3.71 20.32 -3.61
C ALA A 119 3.74 18.83 -3.20
N VAL A 120 4.73 18.44 -2.40
CA VAL A 120 4.92 17.06 -1.97
C VAL A 120 5.28 16.99 -0.49
N HIS A 121 5.04 15.84 0.11
CA HIS A 121 5.51 15.58 1.47
C HIS A 121 6.83 14.80 1.46
N HIS A 122 7.65 14.95 2.49
CA HIS A 122 8.92 14.23 2.64
C HIS A 122 8.78 12.72 2.38
N GLY A 123 7.75 12.11 2.97
CA GLY A 123 7.46 10.68 2.84
C GLY A 123 6.93 10.24 1.47
N GLU A 124 6.70 11.15 0.51
CA GLU A 124 6.25 10.82 -0.85
C GLU A 124 7.41 10.65 -1.84
N ILE A 125 8.66 10.88 -1.42
CA ILE A 125 9.84 10.98 -2.28
C ILE A 125 10.90 10.01 -1.80
N LEU A 126 11.31 9.07 -2.65
CA LEU A 126 12.37 8.13 -2.26
C LEU A 126 13.75 8.78 -2.39
N ALA A 127 14.68 8.38 -1.52
CA ALA A 127 16.06 8.85 -1.57
C ALA A 127 16.72 8.45 -2.90
N GLY A 128 17.26 9.44 -3.63
CA GLY A 128 17.91 9.21 -4.92
C GLY A 128 16.95 8.82 -6.05
N GLU A 129 15.64 9.05 -5.88
CA GLU A 129 14.64 8.73 -6.90
C GLU A 129 14.90 9.48 -8.21
N ALA A 130 14.96 8.74 -9.32
CA ALA A 130 15.06 9.34 -10.63
C ALA A 130 13.72 9.99 -11.02
N GLU A 131 13.79 11.12 -11.73
CA GLU A 131 12.59 11.88 -12.11
C GLU A 131 11.55 11.02 -12.87
N LYS A 132 12.03 10.16 -13.78
CA LYS A 132 11.18 9.23 -14.55
C LYS A 132 10.40 8.23 -13.68
N ASP A 133 10.97 7.84 -12.54
CA ASP A 133 10.39 6.82 -11.67
C ASP A 133 9.33 7.46 -10.76
N PHE A 134 9.58 8.67 -10.29
CA PHE A 134 8.56 9.50 -9.64
C PHE A 134 7.41 9.84 -10.59
N HIS A 135 7.70 10.23 -11.84
CA HIS A 135 6.69 10.44 -12.87
C HIS A 135 5.79 9.22 -13.05
N ARG A 136 6.37 8.03 -13.03
CA ARG A 136 5.60 6.79 -13.07
C ARG A 136 4.73 6.65 -11.82
N ALA A 137 5.25 6.94 -10.64
CA ALA A 137 4.50 6.87 -9.38
C ALA A 137 3.29 7.82 -9.36
N ILE A 138 3.43 9.03 -9.91
CA ILE A 138 2.39 10.06 -9.99
C ILE A 138 1.50 9.95 -11.24
N SER A 139 1.77 9.01 -12.14
CA SER A 139 0.88 8.75 -13.28
C SER A 139 -0.31 7.86 -12.88
N SER A 140 -1.42 7.91 -13.61
CA SER A 140 -2.63 7.10 -13.36
C SER A 140 -2.42 5.58 -13.45
N ARG A 141 -1.23 5.13 -13.84
CA ARG A 141 -0.82 3.72 -13.88
C ARG A 141 0.14 3.33 -12.73
N GLY A 142 0.43 4.26 -11.81
CA GLY A 142 1.39 4.13 -10.71
C GLY A 142 0.77 3.87 -9.34
N THR A 143 1.43 4.32 -8.27
CA THR A 143 1.09 4.09 -6.86
C THR A 143 -0.15 4.85 -6.36
N GLY A 144 -0.82 5.61 -7.23
CA GLY A 144 -2.04 6.37 -6.91
C GLY A 144 -1.80 7.85 -6.56
N LEU A 145 -0.56 8.34 -6.58
CA LEU A 145 -0.22 9.74 -6.25
C LEU A 145 -0.87 10.78 -7.21
N GLY A 146 -1.18 10.38 -8.44
CA GLY A 146 -1.51 11.32 -9.52
C GLY A 146 -2.77 12.15 -9.35
N HIS A 147 -3.77 11.64 -8.62
CA HIS A 147 -5.01 12.37 -8.41
C HIS A 147 -4.91 13.43 -7.31
N HIS A 148 -3.80 13.45 -6.56
CA HIS A 148 -3.68 14.22 -5.33
C HIS A 148 -2.64 15.35 -5.39
N LEU A 149 -1.71 15.38 -6.36
CA LEU A 149 -0.66 16.40 -6.39
C LEU A 149 -1.18 17.84 -6.58
N ASN A 150 -2.35 18.00 -7.19
CA ASN A 150 -2.99 19.31 -7.30
C ASN A 150 -3.72 19.69 -6.00
N ASP A 151 -3.95 18.77 -5.06
CA ASP A 151 -4.54 19.08 -3.78
C ASP A 151 -3.45 19.38 -2.75
N TRP A 152 -3.21 20.66 -2.51
CA TRP A 152 -2.17 21.12 -1.57
C TRP A 152 -2.52 20.89 -0.09
N ASN A 153 -3.78 20.60 0.22
CA ASN A 153 -4.24 20.34 1.59
C ASN A 153 -4.48 18.84 1.87
N ARG A 154 -4.08 17.96 0.94
CA ARG A 154 -4.28 16.52 1.09
C ARG A 154 -3.54 15.94 2.29
N HIS A 155 -3.97 14.74 2.68
CA HIS A 155 -3.12 13.87 3.48
C HIS A 155 -1.97 13.30 2.62
N PRO A 156 -0.76 13.18 3.19
CA PRO A 156 0.38 12.62 2.46
C PRO A 156 0.13 11.17 2.07
N VAL A 157 0.50 10.81 0.83
CA VAL A 157 0.40 9.44 0.29
C VAL A 157 1.77 8.78 0.48
N LEU A 158 2.06 8.38 1.71
CA LEU A 158 3.40 7.95 2.13
C LEU A 158 3.87 6.73 1.33
N ARG A 159 5.15 6.76 0.97
CA ARG A 159 5.82 5.75 0.15
C ARG A 159 6.90 5.04 0.94
N ALA A 160 7.09 3.79 0.57
CA ALA A 160 8.15 2.95 1.10
C ALA A 160 8.75 2.12 -0.03
N ASP A 161 10.03 1.84 0.08
CA ASP A 161 10.69 0.84 -0.74
C ASP A 161 10.46 -0.53 -0.11
N ALA A 162 9.65 -1.35 -0.76
CA ALA A 162 9.31 -2.67 -0.25
C ALA A 162 9.87 -3.78 -1.16
N ARG A 163 10.35 -4.86 -0.54
CA ARG A 163 10.69 -6.10 -1.24
C ARG A 163 10.35 -7.33 -0.41
N LEU A 164 10.08 -8.40 -1.13
CA LEU A 164 9.86 -9.73 -0.57
C LEU A 164 11.22 -10.43 -0.41
N LEU A 165 11.50 -10.97 0.77
CA LEU A 165 12.75 -11.69 1.06
C LEU A 165 12.64 -13.19 0.84
N ASP A 166 11.46 -13.76 1.07
CA ASP A 166 11.16 -15.18 0.91
C ASP A 166 10.20 -15.43 -0.27
N ASP A 167 10.02 -16.68 -0.68
CA ASP A 167 9.12 -17.00 -1.79
C ASP A 167 7.65 -16.92 -1.35
N TRP A 168 6.79 -16.36 -2.20
CA TRP A 168 5.35 -16.31 -2.00
C TRP A 168 4.65 -16.73 -3.30
N PRO A 169 4.56 -18.05 -3.58
CA PRO A 169 3.97 -18.53 -4.82
C PRO A 169 2.50 -18.09 -4.94
N GLY A 170 2.18 -17.38 -6.03
CA GLY A 170 0.84 -16.83 -6.25
C GLY A 170 0.52 -15.56 -5.46
N GLY A 171 1.49 -15.01 -4.72
CA GLY A 171 1.36 -13.77 -3.96
C GLY A 171 1.30 -12.51 -4.80
N VAL A 172 0.93 -11.40 -4.15
CA VAL A 172 0.86 -10.06 -4.79
C VAL A 172 2.25 -9.42 -4.97
N MET A 173 3.28 -9.99 -4.35
CA MET A 173 4.67 -9.60 -4.49
C MET A 173 5.50 -10.77 -4.99
N ARG A 174 6.60 -10.47 -5.68
CA ARG A 174 7.61 -11.45 -6.07
C ARG A 174 8.93 -11.12 -5.40
N PRO A 175 9.76 -12.13 -5.07
CA PRO A 175 11.12 -11.89 -4.60
C PRO A 175 11.86 -10.99 -5.59
N SER A 176 12.49 -9.93 -5.07
CA SER A 176 13.23 -8.98 -5.90
C SER A 176 14.49 -8.53 -5.20
N ARG A 177 15.59 -8.49 -5.96
CA ARG A 177 16.83 -7.85 -5.50
C ARG A 177 16.74 -6.33 -5.52
N LYS A 178 15.84 -5.76 -6.32
CA LYS A 178 15.61 -4.32 -6.42
C LYS A 178 14.40 -3.93 -5.58
N PRO A 179 14.51 -2.96 -4.67
CA PRO A 179 13.34 -2.41 -4.01
C PRO A 179 12.40 -1.79 -5.05
N TYR A 180 11.10 -1.83 -4.75
CA TYR A 180 10.08 -1.17 -5.54
C TYR A 180 9.32 -0.18 -4.66
N PRO A 181 8.92 0.97 -5.20
CA PRO A 181 8.07 1.91 -4.47
C PRO A 181 6.67 1.34 -4.27
N TRP A 182 6.19 1.36 -3.03
CA TRP A 182 4.83 1.00 -2.62
C TRP A 182 4.21 2.12 -1.79
N HIS A 183 2.88 2.13 -1.71
CA HIS A 183 2.17 2.91 -0.70
C HIS A 183 2.40 2.27 0.68
N ALA A 184 2.99 3.01 1.62
CA ALA A 184 3.42 2.53 2.93
C ALA A 184 2.24 1.95 3.73
N GLU A 185 1.08 2.61 3.69
CA GLU A 185 -0.12 2.09 4.35
C GLU A 185 -0.59 0.79 3.71
N ARG A 186 -0.55 0.69 2.38
CA ARG A 186 -1.02 -0.52 1.68
C ARG A 186 -0.12 -1.71 2.00
N ILE A 187 1.20 -1.52 2.04
CA ILE A 187 2.12 -2.61 2.37
C ILE A 187 1.87 -3.09 3.80
N LEU A 188 1.69 -2.20 4.78
CA LEU A 188 1.47 -2.58 6.18
C LEU A 188 0.06 -3.13 6.45
N SER A 189 -0.99 -2.41 6.06
CA SER A 189 -2.38 -2.77 6.39
C SER A 189 -2.95 -3.90 5.55
N ARG A 190 -2.42 -4.16 4.36
CA ARG A 190 -2.94 -5.19 3.45
C ARG A 190 -1.97 -6.31 3.17
N VAL A 191 -0.73 -5.97 2.79
CA VAL A 191 0.20 -6.97 2.26
C VAL A 191 0.88 -7.76 3.38
N VAL A 192 1.50 -7.08 4.35
CA VAL A 192 2.13 -7.74 5.51
C VAL A 192 1.05 -8.33 6.42
N SER A 193 0.02 -7.53 6.75
CA SER A 193 -1.06 -7.96 7.66
C SER A 193 -1.78 -9.23 7.21
N ASN A 194 -1.96 -9.43 5.89
CA ASN A 194 -2.62 -10.63 5.35
C ASN A 194 -1.64 -11.54 4.57
N GLY A 195 -0.34 -11.31 4.69
CA GLY A 195 0.69 -12.13 4.07
C GLY A 195 0.74 -13.51 4.74
N PRO A 196 1.39 -14.52 4.15
CA PRO A 196 1.59 -15.80 4.82
C PRO A 196 2.53 -15.67 6.03
N ALA A 197 2.44 -16.61 6.98
CA ALA A 197 3.20 -16.56 8.23
C ALA A 197 4.72 -16.51 7.96
N ASP A 198 5.23 -17.46 7.20
CA ASP A 198 6.67 -17.64 7.02
C ASP A 198 7.30 -16.77 5.93
N VAL A 199 6.65 -15.66 5.56
CA VAL A 199 7.12 -14.77 4.49
C VAL A 199 7.60 -13.45 5.09
N ARG A 200 8.89 -13.15 4.91
CA ARG A 200 9.48 -11.88 5.35
C ARG A 200 9.39 -10.80 4.28
N PHE A 201 9.04 -9.62 4.74
CA PHE A 201 8.95 -8.38 3.99
C PHE A 201 10.00 -7.40 4.52
N GLU A 202 10.80 -6.83 3.64
CA GLU A 202 11.64 -5.67 3.97
C GLU A 202 10.98 -4.41 3.44
N ILE A 203 10.84 -3.40 4.30
CA ILE A 203 10.16 -2.14 4.02
C ILE A 203 11.05 -1.01 4.51
N ARG A 204 11.48 -0.15 3.60
CA ARG A 204 12.35 0.99 3.88
C ARG A 204 11.59 2.29 3.74
N SER A 205 11.61 3.12 4.77
CA SER A 205 11.03 4.47 4.71
C SER A 205 11.99 5.44 4.02
N THR A 206 11.46 6.60 3.61
CA THR A 206 12.24 7.69 2.99
C THR A 206 13.31 8.24 3.93
N GLY A 207 13.05 8.19 5.24
CA GLY A 207 13.98 8.62 6.29
C GLY A 207 15.11 7.62 6.58
N GLY A 208 15.15 6.48 5.90
CA GLY A 208 16.20 5.46 6.07
C GLY A 208 15.91 4.41 7.14
N HIS A 209 14.72 4.42 7.75
CA HIS A 209 14.29 3.33 8.62
C HIS A 209 14.10 2.05 7.82
N ASN A 210 14.51 0.91 8.37
CA ASN A 210 14.36 -0.39 7.73
C ASN A 210 13.55 -1.33 8.63
N LEU A 211 12.36 -1.71 8.18
CA LEU A 211 11.51 -2.71 8.82
C LEU A 211 11.69 -4.05 8.11
N VAL A 212 12.00 -5.10 8.87
CA VAL A 212 11.87 -6.49 8.41
C VAL A 212 10.77 -7.12 9.24
N LEU A 213 9.66 -7.50 8.59
CA LEU A 213 8.48 -8.05 9.24
C LEU A 213 8.10 -9.39 8.63
N GLN A 214 7.57 -10.29 9.44
CA GLN A 214 6.85 -11.50 9.02
C GLN A 214 5.60 -11.65 9.87
N ARG A 215 4.63 -12.42 9.38
CA ARG A 215 3.44 -12.71 10.15
C ARG A 215 3.70 -13.91 11.07
N GLN A 216 3.41 -13.79 12.35
CA GLN A 216 3.35 -14.92 13.26
C GLN A 216 1.93 -14.99 13.81
N TRP A 217 1.14 -15.89 13.24
CA TRP A 217 -0.30 -15.96 13.50
C TRP A 217 -1.00 -14.61 13.26
N ASP A 218 -1.64 -14.03 14.27
CA ASP A 218 -2.38 -12.77 14.22
C ASP A 218 -1.49 -11.53 14.42
N ARG A 219 -0.17 -11.75 14.50
CA ARG A 219 0.81 -10.73 14.83
C ARG A 219 1.78 -10.54 13.69
N ALA A 220 2.35 -9.35 13.58
CA ALA A 220 3.50 -9.09 12.74
C ALA A 220 4.71 -8.84 13.65
N VAL A 221 5.71 -9.69 13.47
CA VAL A 221 6.92 -9.75 14.28
C VAL A 221 8.13 -9.46 13.43
N GLY A 222 9.16 -8.89 14.02
CA GLY A 222 10.40 -8.62 13.30
C GLY A 222 11.28 -7.58 13.96
N THR A 223 11.89 -6.72 13.14
CA THR A 223 12.88 -5.75 13.60
C THR A 223 12.74 -4.43 12.85
N LEU A 224 12.77 -3.33 13.59
CA LEU A 224 12.95 -1.97 13.07
C LEU A 224 14.40 -1.57 13.29
N THR A 225 15.10 -1.20 12.22
CA THR A 225 16.45 -0.64 12.26
C THR A 225 16.39 0.84 11.89
N PHE A 226 16.98 1.68 12.74
CA PHE A 226 17.04 3.12 12.60
C PHE A 226 18.18 3.54 11.66
N PRO A 227 18.18 4.79 11.14
CA PRO A 227 19.23 5.28 10.25
C PRO A 227 20.64 5.26 10.85
N ASP A 228 20.75 5.34 12.17
CA ASP A 228 22.01 5.25 12.92
C ASP A 228 22.50 3.80 13.13
N GLY A 229 21.72 2.81 12.68
CA GLY A 229 22.01 1.39 12.82
C GLY A 229 21.52 0.76 14.13
N ALA A 230 20.92 1.52 15.05
CA ALA A 230 20.25 0.94 16.20
C ALA A 230 19.06 0.08 15.74
N SER A 231 18.70 -0.96 16.50
CA SER A 231 17.58 -1.84 16.17
C SER A 231 16.72 -2.12 17.38
N THR A 232 15.41 -2.22 17.17
CA THR A 232 14.42 -2.63 18.18
C THR A 232 13.55 -3.75 17.64
N PRO A 233 13.14 -4.73 18.46
CA PRO A 233 12.14 -5.72 18.06
C PRO A 233 10.82 -5.03 17.72
N VAL A 234 10.09 -5.61 16.77
CA VAL A 234 8.70 -5.25 16.46
C VAL A 234 7.83 -6.46 16.75
N ASP A 235 6.73 -6.23 17.46
CA ASP A 235 5.70 -7.21 17.72
C ASP A 235 4.35 -6.49 17.91
N GLN A 236 3.55 -6.47 16.85
CA GLN A 236 2.28 -5.74 16.78
C GLN A 236 1.13 -6.64 16.31
N PRO A 237 -0.12 -6.41 16.77
CA PRO A 237 -1.29 -6.96 16.11
C PRO A 237 -1.29 -6.58 14.62
N ARG A 238 -1.59 -7.55 13.73
CA ARG A 238 -1.44 -7.36 12.28
C ARG A 238 -2.28 -6.21 11.71
N HIS A 239 -3.44 -5.93 12.30
CA HIS A 239 -4.34 -4.85 11.87
C HIS A 239 -3.91 -3.47 12.37
N ASP A 240 -3.10 -3.42 13.42
CA ASP A 240 -2.64 -2.17 14.03
C ASP A 240 -1.33 -1.68 13.42
N LEU A 241 -0.71 -2.45 12.52
CA LEU A 241 0.60 -2.14 11.95
C LEU A 241 0.73 -0.72 11.41
N TRP A 242 -0.28 -0.23 10.69
CA TRP A 242 -0.25 1.13 10.17
C TRP A 242 -0.35 2.17 11.29
N ALA A 243 -1.28 1.99 12.23
CA ALA A 243 -1.44 2.91 13.35
C ALA A 243 -0.15 2.99 14.18
N SER A 244 0.49 1.85 14.45
CA SER A 244 1.71 1.77 15.26
C SER A 244 2.97 2.22 14.52
N LEU A 245 3.09 1.96 13.21
CA LEU A 245 4.34 2.17 12.47
C LEU A 245 4.30 3.32 11.47
N SER A 246 3.15 3.95 11.21
CA SER A 246 3.06 5.12 10.31
C SER A 246 4.01 6.28 10.67
N PRO A 247 4.35 6.55 11.96
CA PRO A 247 5.25 7.66 12.30
C PRO A 247 6.63 7.59 11.62
N ILE A 248 7.20 6.41 11.36
CA ILE A 248 8.51 6.28 10.67
C ILE A 248 8.47 6.74 9.21
N PHE A 249 7.27 6.82 8.62
CA PHE A 249 7.06 7.29 7.25
C PHE A 249 6.69 8.77 7.21
N LEU A 250 6.18 9.30 8.33
CA LEU A 250 5.87 10.72 8.50
C LEU A 250 7.11 11.55 8.88
N GLY A 251 8.24 10.91 9.17
CA GLY A 251 9.45 11.59 9.65
C GLY A 251 9.35 12.05 11.11
N GLU A 252 8.43 11.45 11.87
CA GLU A 252 8.30 11.70 13.31
C GLU A 252 9.42 11.02 14.09
N ASP A 253 9.62 11.41 15.35
CA ASP A 253 10.62 10.79 16.22
C ASP A 253 10.24 9.33 16.54
N ALA A 254 10.85 8.44 15.77
CA ALA A 254 10.64 7.01 15.86
C ALA A 254 11.15 6.39 17.19
N SER A 255 11.92 7.13 18.00
CA SER A 255 12.38 6.65 19.31
C SER A 255 11.24 6.53 20.33
N THR A 256 10.12 7.22 20.08
CA THR A 256 8.92 7.18 20.93
C THR A 256 7.94 6.07 20.54
N LEU A 257 8.25 5.31 19.49
CA LEU A 257 7.35 4.28 18.97
C LEU A 257 7.20 3.11 19.93
N VAL A 258 5.95 2.77 20.20
CA VAL A 258 5.59 1.49 20.80
C VAL A 258 5.72 0.42 19.73
N THR A 259 6.87 -0.25 19.71
CA THR A 259 7.18 -1.30 18.73
C THR A 259 6.75 -2.68 19.19
N VAL A 260 6.49 -2.85 20.49
CA VAL A 260 5.94 -4.08 21.08
C VAL A 260 4.67 -3.74 21.84
N THR A 261 3.54 -4.31 21.41
CA THR A 261 2.25 -4.11 22.06
C THR A 261 1.72 -5.45 22.54
N ALA A 262 1.60 -5.62 23.86
CA ALA A 262 0.90 -6.77 24.42
C ALA A 262 -0.57 -6.74 23.94
N GLY A 263 -1.05 -7.87 23.43
CA GLY A 263 -2.40 -7.97 22.90
C GLY A 263 -2.97 -9.35 23.13
N MET A 264 -4.29 -9.41 23.27
CA MET A 264 -5.01 -10.68 23.20
C MET A 264 -4.97 -11.20 21.75
N PRO A 265 -4.98 -12.53 21.57
CA PRO A 265 -5.14 -13.12 20.25
C PRO A 265 -6.39 -12.57 19.56
N GLU A 266 -6.32 -12.32 18.25
CA GLU A 266 -7.51 -12.10 17.42
C GLU A 266 -8.45 -13.30 17.60
N ALA A 267 -9.71 -13.00 17.96
CA ALA A 267 -10.74 -14.02 18.10
C ALA A 267 -11.30 -14.39 16.73
N ASP A 268 -11.84 -15.61 16.61
CA ASP A 268 -12.61 -16.05 15.43
C ASP A 268 -11.81 -15.96 14.11
N VAL A 269 -10.52 -16.32 14.14
CA VAL A 269 -9.67 -16.45 12.95
C VAL A 269 -9.03 -17.84 12.84
N LEU A 270 -8.81 -18.26 11.60
CA LEU A 270 -8.14 -19.52 11.26
C LEU A 270 -7.12 -19.26 10.16
N GLU A 271 -6.09 -20.09 10.11
CA GLU A 271 -5.25 -20.20 8.92
C GLU A 271 -5.85 -21.20 7.94
N MET A 272 -5.92 -20.82 6.68
CA MET A 272 -6.51 -21.64 5.63
C MET A 272 -5.51 -21.87 4.50
N ARG A 273 -5.33 -23.14 4.14
CA ARG A 273 -4.75 -23.58 2.85
C ARG A 273 -5.85 -24.22 2.04
N TYR A 274 -5.84 -24.07 0.73
CA TYR A 274 -6.87 -24.68 -0.11
C TYR A 274 -6.40 -24.93 -1.53
N GLN A 275 -7.07 -25.85 -2.20
CA GLN A 275 -6.95 -26.05 -3.63
C GLN A 275 -8.35 -26.28 -4.19
N THR A 276 -8.70 -25.49 -5.20
CA THR A 276 -9.92 -25.67 -5.98
C THR A 276 -9.57 -25.84 -7.45
N HIS A 277 -10.30 -26.71 -8.14
CA HIS A 277 -10.13 -26.92 -9.58
C HIS A 277 -10.55 -25.70 -10.41
N ASP A 278 -11.49 -24.91 -9.89
CA ASP A 278 -12.19 -23.87 -10.66
C ASP A 278 -11.95 -22.44 -10.18
N ARG A 279 -11.38 -22.23 -8.97
CA ARG A 279 -11.20 -20.89 -8.38
C ARG A 279 -9.81 -20.64 -7.75
N GLY A 280 -8.83 -21.46 -8.11
CA GLY A 280 -7.43 -21.29 -7.72
C GLY A 280 -7.04 -22.03 -6.44
N TRP A 281 -5.87 -21.71 -5.91
CA TRP A 281 -5.28 -22.38 -4.74
C TRP A 281 -4.51 -21.38 -3.88
N ALA A 282 -4.35 -21.72 -2.59
CA ALA A 282 -3.43 -21.06 -1.67
C ALA A 282 -2.38 -22.08 -1.21
N SER A 283 -1.18 -21.97 -1.79
CA SER A 283 -0.03 -22.85 -1.47
C SER A 283 0.52 -22.60 -0.06
N LEU A 284 0.39 -21.37 0.43
CA LEU A 284 0.78 -20.96 1.77
C LEU A 284 -0.46 -20.62 2.61
N PRO A 285 -0.43 -20.82 3.94
CA PRO A 285 -1.56 -20.51 4.81
C PRO A 285 -1.86 -19.00 4.81
N VAL A 286 -3.12 -18.67 4.56
CA VAL A 286 -3.65 -17.31 4.68
C VAL A 286 -4.54 -17.22 5.90
N MET A 287 -4.43 -16.13 6.66
CA MET A 287 -5.28 -15.90 7.82
C MET A 287 -6.62 -15.31 7.37
N GLU A 288 -7.72 -15.93 7.79
CA GLU A 288 -9.08 -15.58 7.38
C GLU A 288 -9.99 -15.54 8.60
N GLY A 289 -11.00 -14.67 8.55
CA GLY A 289 -12.07 -14.67 9.55
C GLY A 289 -12.91 -15.94 9.46
N LEU A 290 -13.46 -16.37 10.59
CA LEU A 290 -14.25 -17.59 10.68
C LEU A 290 -15.46 -17.58 9.72
N ASP A 291 -16.16 -16.47 9.61
CA ASP A 291 -17.29 -16.33 8.67
C ASP A 291 -16.85 -16.52 7.21
N SER A 292 -15.66 -16.03 6.84
CA SER A 292 -15.06 -16.24 5.52
C SER A 292 -14.72 -17.72 5.30
N CYS A 293 -14.17 -18.38 6.32
CA CYS A 293 -13.87 -19.81 6.28
C CYS A 293 -15.13 -20.65 6.07
N VAL A 294 -16.21 -20.37 6.82
CA VAL A 294 -17.49 -21.06 6.70
C VAL A 294 -18.14 -20.81 5.34
N ALA A 295 -18.19 -19.55 4.88
CA ALA A 295 -18.76 -19.20 3.57
C ALA A 295 -18.05 -19.90 2.41
N ARG A 296 -16.73 -20.16 2.53
CA ARG A 296 -15.96 -20.89 1.52
C ARG A 296 -16.29 -22.37 1.46
N LEU A 297 -16.70 -23.01 2.55
CA LEU A 297 -17.09 -24.43 2.52
C LEU A 297 -18.20 -24.67 1.50
N ASP A 298 -19.26 -23.87 1.55
CA ASP A 298 -20.40 -23.98 0.63
C ASP A 298 -20.11 -23.35 -0.73
N GLY A 299 -19.60 -22.10 -0.74
CA GLY A 299 -19.44 -21.34 -1.98
C GLY A 299 -18.26 -21.76 -2.87
N GLN A 300 -17.32 -22.57 -2.36
CA GLN A 300 -16.10 -22.95 -3.08
C GLN A 300 -15.71 -24.42 -2.90
N ILE A 301 -15.63 -24.93 -1.67
CA ILE A 301 -15.12 -26.29 -1.44
C ILE A 301 -16.11 -27.33 -1.94
N LEU A 302 -17.38 -27.27 -1.54
CA LEU A 302 -18.40 -28.23 -1.96
C LEU A 302 -18.78 -28.15 -3.44
N ARG A 303 -18.36 -27.10 -4.14
CA ARG A 303 -18.77 -26.85 -5.52
C ARG A 303 -18.29 -27.90 -6.51
N THR A 304 -17.07 -28.40 -6.35
CA THR A 304 -16.45 -29.31 -7.31
C THR A 304 -15.79 -30.47 -6.55
N PRO A 305 -16.08 -31.74 -6.91
CA PRO A 305 -15.37 -32.88 -6.36
C PRO A 305 -13.85 -32.73 -6.45
N GLY A 306 -13.14 -33.16 -5.40
CA GLY A 306 -11.69 -33.04 -5.29
C GLY A 306 -11.19 -31.71 -4.74
N ASN A 307 -12.03 -30.67 -4.66
CA ASN A 307 -11.68 -29.44 -3.96
C ASN A 307 -11.44 -29.73 -2.47
N TRP A 308 -10.46 -29.06 -1.88
CA TRP A 308 -10.12 -29.23 -0.47
C TRP A 308 -9.64 -27.93 0.19
N ALA A 309 -9.79 -27.87 1.51
CA ALA A 309 -9.21 -26.85 2.38
C ALA A 309 -8.67 -27.48 3.67
N VAL A 310 -7.63 -26.90 4.24
CA VAL A 310 -7.13 -27.21 5.58
C VAL A 310 -7.23 -25.95 6.39
N PHE A 311 -7.97 -26.02 7.49
CA PHE A 311 -8.12 -24.98 8.48
C PHE A 311 -7.26 -25.34 9.68
N THR A 312 -6.42 -24.41 10.12
CA THR A 312 -5.53 -24.58 11.26
C THR A 312 -5.87 -23.52 12.29
N SER A 313 -5.78 -23.85 13.58
CA SER A 313 -5.90 -22.92 14.70
C SER A 313 -4.52 -22.45 15.17
N ARG A 314 -4.47 -21.67 16.24
CA ARG A 314 -3.23 -21.12 16.79
C ARG A 314 -2.33 -22.18 17.41
N SER A 315 -2.92 -23.23 18.00
CA SER A 315 -2.23 -24.38 18.60
C SER A 315 -1.78 -25.44 17.59
N ASP A 316 -1.86 -25.14 16.29
CA ASP A 316 -1.67 -26.08 15.19
C ASP A 316 -2.72 -27.21 15.13
N ALA A 317 -3.83 -27.11 15.87
CA ALA A 317 -4.95 -28.01 15.67
C ALA A 317 -5.53 -27.79 14.26
N ALA A 318 -5.87 -28.87 13.57
CA ALA A 318 -6.27 -28.80 12.17
C ALA A 318 -7.58 -29.54 11.88
N ILE A 319 -8.34 -29.01 10.93
CA ILE A 319 -9.46 -29.67 10.27
C ILE A 319 -9.24 -29.57 8.77
N GLN A 320 -9.20 -30.71 8.10
CA GLN A 320 -9.19 -30.80 6.65
C GLN A 320 -10.61 -31.06 6.15
N ALA A 321 -11.01 -30.30 5.13
CA ALA A 321 -12.27 -30.39 4.42
C ALA A 321 -12.03 -30.79 2.98
N LYS A 322 -12.83 -31.72 2.47
CA LYS A 322 -12.77 -32.16 1.06
C LYS A 322 -14.19 -32.38 0.51
N CYS A 323 -14.42 -31.94 -0.72
CA CYS A 323 -15.57 -32.38 -1.50
C CYS A 323 -15.28 -33.76 -2.09
N THR A 324 -16.05 -34.75 -1.69
CA THR A 324 -15.93 -36.14 -2.17
C THR A 324 -16.42 -36.28 -3.61
N ASP A 325 -16.11 -37.42 -4.22
CA ASP A 325 -16.46 -37.69 -5.63
C ASP A 325 -17.98 -37.68 -5.89
N ASP A 326 -18.78 -37.96 -4.86
CA ASP A 326 -20.24 -37.91 -4.86
C ASP A 326 -20.82 -36.54 -4.42
N GLY A 327 -19.98 -35.52 -4.20
CA GLY A 327 -20.40 -34.16 -3.90
C GLY A 327 -20.78 -33.92 -2.43
N HIS A 328 -20.30 -34.75 -1.51
CA HIS A 328 -20.51 -34.57 -0.08
C HIS A 328 -19.29 -33.94 0.61
N LEU A 329 -19.49 -33.37 1.81
CA LEU A 329 -18.43 -32.79 2.60
C LEU A 329 -17.83 -33.85 3.52
N TRP A 330 -16.57 -34.21 3.28
CA TRP A 330 -15.76 -34.97 4.22
C TRP A 330 -14.93 -34.03 5.09
N LEU A 331 -15.01 -34.18 6.41
CA LEU A 331 -14.11 -33.54 7.35
C LEU A 331 -13.25 -34.57 8.07
N GLU A 332 -12.00 -34.20 8.31
CA GLU A 332 -11.08 -35.01 9.10
C GLU A 332 -10.05 -34.18 9.86
N THR A 333 -9.52 -34.76 10.92
CA THR A 333 -8.36 -34.25 11.66
C THR A 333 -7.16 -35.14 11.39
N PRO A 334 -6.08 -34.61 10.81
CA PRO A 334 -4.85 -35.38 10.59
C PRO A 334 -4.09 -35.62 11.90
N ASP A 335 -3.52 -36.82 12.05
CA ASP A 335 -2.58 -37.21 13.11
C ASP A 335 -1.29 -37.72 12.44
N PRO A 336 -0.35 -36.79 12.10
CA PRO A 336 0.86 -37.15 11.39
C PRO A 336 1.77 -38.12 12.14
N ALA A 337 1.80 -38.02 13.47
CA ALA A 337 2.63 -38.89 14.30
C ALA A 337 2.17 -40.35 14.20
N ALA A 338 0.85 -40.59 14.13
CA ALA A 338 0.29 -41.93 14.00
C ALA A 338 -0.03 -42.33 12.54
N LYS A 339 0.36 -41.51 11.55
CA LYS A 339 0.07 -41.73 10.12
C LYS A 339 -1.40 -42.10 9.86
N ARG A 340 -2.32 -41.30 10.38
CA ARG A 340 -3.76 -41.55 10.23
C ARG A 340 -4.57 -40.26 10.27
N SER A 341 -5.82 -40.32 9.83
CA SER A 341 -6.81 -39.27 10.03
C SER A 341 -8.05 -39.82 10.73
N GLN A 342 -8.73 -38.95 11.45
CA GLN A 342 -10.04 -39.24 12.03
C GLN A 342 -11.07 -38.36 11.33
N GLY A 343 -12.04 -38.95 10.62
CA GLY A 343 -12.98 -38.17 9.82
C GLY A 343 -14.32 -38.85 9.56
N ARG A 344 -15.27 -38.06 9.05
CA ARG A 344 -16.57 -38.54 8.55
C ARG A 344 -17.17 -37.56 7.54
N LEU A 345 -18.25 -38.00 6.89
CA LEU A 345 -19.14 -37.12 6.15
C LEU A 345 -19.92 -36.23 7.13
N VAL A 346 -20.08 -34.96 6.79
CA VAL A 346 -20.78 -33.96 7.59
C VAL A 346 -21.67 -33.07 6.72
N THR A 347 -22.59 -32.34 7.36
CA THR A 347 -23.26 -31.19 6.72
C THR A 347 -22.42 -29.92 6.82
N VAL A 348 -22.77 -28.87 6.06
CA VAL A 348 -22.12 -27.54 6.18
C VAL A 348 -22.33 -26.93 7.58
N GLU A 349 -23.50 -27.14 8.19
CA GLU A 349 -23.80 -26.65 9.54
C GLU A 349 -22.93 -27.35 10.61
N GLU A 350 -22.77 -28.66 10.50
CA GLU A 350 -21.85 -29.43 11.35
C GLU A 350 -20.40 -28.97 11.17
N ALA A 351 -19.98 -28.76 9.92
CA ALA A 351 -18.65 -28.25 9.61
C ALA A 351 -18.41 -26.85 10.19
N ALA A 352 -19.39 -25.94 10.07
CA ALA A 352 -19.33 -24.61 10.66
C ALA A 352 -19.18 -24.67 12.18
N THR A 353 -19.92 -25.56 12.84
CA THR A 353 -19.82 -25.78 14.30
C THR A 353 -18.41 -26.24 14.68
N LEU A 354 -17.83 -27.18 13.93
CA LEU A 354 -16.46 -27.63 14.18
C LEU A 354 -15.42 -26.53 13.94
N LEU A 355 -15.58 -25.69 12.92
CA LEU A 355 -14.70 -24.53 12.69
C LEU A 355 -14.84 -23.48 13.79
N HIS A 356 -16.03 -23.27 14.35
CA HIS A 356 -16.22 -22.44 15.53
C HIS A 356 -15.44 -22.95 16.72
N ILE A 357 -15.50 -24.26 17.00
CA ILE A 357 -14.74 -24.87 18.09
C ILE A 357 -13.24 -24.72 17.81
N LEU A 358 -12.81 -24.98 16.57
CA LEU A 358 -11.41 -24.83 16.17
C LEU A 358 -10.89 -23.40 16.41
N ALA A 359 -11.65 -22.38 16.03
CA ALA A 359 -11.24 -20.98 16.15
C ALA A 359 -11.29 -20.46 17.60
N ARG A 360 -12.27 -20.90 18.41
CA ARG A 360 -12.53 -20.35 19.75
C ARG A 360 -11.90 -21.14 20.88
N GLU A 361 -11.90 -22.46 20.75
CA GLU A 361 -11.37 -23.37 21.77
C GLU A 361 -9.96 -23.87 21.41
N ASP A 362 -9.44 -23.50 20.23
CA ASP A 362 -8.09 -23.80 19.77
C ASP A 362 -7.78 -25.31 19.80
N ARG A 363 -8.78 -26.13 19.46
CA ARG A 363 -8.71 -27.59 19.41
C ARG A 363 -9.60 -28.15 18.31
N SER A 364 -9.28 -29.35 17.84
CA SER A 364 -10.19 -30.08 16.95
C SER A 364 -11.18 -30.93 17.75
N ALA A 365 -12.48 -30.73 17.52
CA ALA A 365 -13.57 -31.54 18.10
C ALA A 365 -14.02 -32.70 17.20
N MET A 366 -13.25 -33.04 16.16
CA MET A 366 -13.60 -34.11 15.23
C MET A 366 -13.78 -35.45 15.93
N ALA A 367 -12.91 -35.77 16.90
CA ALA A 367 -12.97 -37.04 17.65
C ALA A 367 -14.21 -37.15 18.56
N ASP A 368 -14.85 -36.03 18.90
CA ASP A 368 -16.02 -35.98 19.78
C ASP A 368 -17.32 -36.35 19.03
N LEU A 369 -17.28 -36.37 17.70
CA LEU A 369 -18.45 -36.65 16.88
C LEU A 369 -18.76 -38.16 16.83
N PRO A 370 -20.05 -38.55 16.80
CA PRO A 370 -20.42 -39.94 16.58
C PRO A 370 -20.08 -40.38 15.14
N GLY A 371 -19.74 -41.66 14.97
CA GLY A 371 -19.52 -42.26 13.65
C GLY A 371 -18.22 -41.87 12.95
N VAL A 372 -17.26 -41.28 13.67
CA VAL A 372 -15.91 -40.96 13.18
C VAL A 372 -15.16 -42.25 12.82
N LYS A 373 -14.56 -42.27 11.64
CA LYS A 373 -13.73 -43.37 11.15
C LYS A 373 -12.26 -42.98 11.27
N THR A 374 -11.41 -43.97 11.56
CA THR A 374 -9.96 -43.81 11.44
C THR A 374 -9.51 -44.29 10.06
N VAL A 375 -8.77 -43.46 9.34
CA VAL A 375 -8.24 -43.73 8.00
C VAL A 375 -6.71 -43.73 8.08
N PRO A 376 -6.02 -44.85 7.85
CA PRO A 376 -4.56 -44.88 7.84
C PRO A 376 -4.00 -44.16 6.60
N TRP A 377 -2.77 -43.66 6.72
CA TRP A 377 -1.97 -43.15 5.60
C TRP A 377 -0.90 -44.18 5.26
N ASP A 378 -0.73 -44.46 3.98
CA ASP A 378 0.31 -45.38 3.49
C ASP A 378 1.72 -44.74 3.49
#